data_AF-A0A7R9VIH9-F1
#
_entry.id   AF-A0A7R9VIH9-F1
#
_cell.length_a   1.000
_cell.length_b   1.000
_cell.length_c   1.000
_cell.angle_alpha   90.00
_cell.angle_beta   90.00
_cell.angle_gamma   90.00
#
_symmetry.space_group_name_H-M   'P 1'
#
loop_
_entity.id
_entity.type
_entity.pdbx_description
1 polymer ?
#
loop_
_entity_poly.entity_id
_entity_poly.type
_entity_poly.pdbx_seq_one_letter_code
_entity_poly.pdbx_strand_id
1 'polypeptide(L)'
;SQSNAFFLLFRSFFITMIKAFVTVGVLAALVACASAACPNQCSGHGRCGSDDVCSCFYRWTGNDCGQRLCKEGLAWVDGSDANPHSWAECSNKGICDRDSGECQCFPQYDGAACERSVCPNDCS
;
A
#
# COMPACT_ATOMS: atom_id res chain seq x y z
N SER A 1 -15.02 -4.38 -66.71
CA SER A 1 -15.47 -4.33 -65.30
C SER A 1 -14.34 -4.50 -64.27
N GLN A 2 -13.06 -4.60 -64.65
CA GLN A 2 -11.97 -4.89 -63.69
C GLN A 2 -11.45 -3.67 -62.90
N SER A 3 -11.65 -2.44 -63.40
CA SER A 3 -11.20 -1.20 -62.72
C SER A 3 -12.00 -0.85 -61.46
N ASN A 4 -13.31 -1.14 -61.44
CA ASN A 4 -14.15 -0.90 -60.26
C ASN A 4 -13.82 -1.86 -59.11
N ALA A 5 -13.52 -3.13 -59.39
CA ALA A 5 -13.14 -4.10 -58.36
C ALA A 5 -11.81 -3.72 -57.70
N PHE A 6 -10.83 -3.27 -58.48
CA PHE A 6 -9.54 -2.82 -57.97
C PHE A 6 -9.67 -1.57 -57.08
N PHE A 7 -10.49 -0.60 -57.49
CA PHE A 7 -10.72 0.63 -56.72
C PHE A 7 -11.46 0.38 -55.40
N LEU A 8 -12.41 -0.56 -55.38
CA LEU A 8 -13.14 -0.97 -54.19
C LEU A 8 -12.26 -1.73 -53.19
N LEU A 9 -11.35 -2.59 -53.69
CA LEU A 9 -10.38 -3.29 -52.85
C LEU A 9 -9.36 -2.33 -52.23
N PHE A 10 -8.88 -1.35 -52.98
CA PHE A 10 -7.97 -0.31 -52.47
C PHE A 10 -8.65 0.57 -51.41
N ARG A 11 -9.90 0.99 -51.64
CA ARG A 11 -10.70 1.72 -50.64
C ARG A 11 -10.95 0.89 -49.39
N SER A 12 -11.29 -0.39 -49.55
CA SER A 12 -11.50 -1.31 -48.43
C SER A 12 -10.24 -1.41 -47.58
N PHE A 13 -9.08 -1.64 -48.21
CA PHE A 13 -7.79 -1.75 -47.53
C PHE A 13 -7.40 -0.48 -46.76
N PHE A 14 -7.62 0.69 -47.35
CA PHE A 14 -7.40 1.98 -46.68
C PHE A 14 -8.33 2.17 -45.47
N ILE A 15 -9.61 1.77 -45.56
CA ILE A 15 -10.56 1.88 -44.46
C ILE A 15 -10.21 0.92 -43.31
N THR A 16 -9.77 -0.31 -43.61
CA THR A 16 -9.31 -1.25 -42.58
C THR A 16 -8.03 -0.76 -41.90
N MET A 17 -7.11 -0.17 -42.65
CA MET A 17 -5.89 0.44 -42.10
C MET A 17 -6.24 1.60 -41.17
N ILE A 18 -7.10 2.53 -41.58
CA ILE A 18 -7.54 3.66 -40.75
C ILE A 18 -8.20 3.16 -39.46
N LYS A 19 -9.09 2.16 -39.54
CA LYS A 19 -9.72 1.56 -38.34
C LYS A 19 -8.69 0.95 -37.40
N ALA A 20 -7.70 0.21 -37.93
CA ALA A 20 -6.63 -0.37 -37.13
C ALA A 20 -5.80 0.72 -36.41
N PHE A 21 -5.46 1.80 -37.10
CA PHE A 21 -4.75 2.94 -36.51
C PHE A 21 -5.58 3.66 -35.43
N VAL A 22 -6.88 3.85 -35.65
CA VAL A 22 -7.77 4.45 -34.66
C VAL A 22 -7.91 3.56 -33.42
N THR A 23 -8.09 2.24 -33.59
CA THR A 23 -8.17 1.32 -32.46
C THR A 23 -6.86 1.23 -31.68
N VAL A 24 -5.70 1.22 -32.36
CA VAL A 24 -4.39 1.25 -31.71
C VAL A 24 -4.17 2.58 -30.99
N GLY A 25 -4.57 3.70 -31.60
CA GLY A 25 -4.49 5.03 -30.99
C GLY A 25 -5.35 5.16 -29.72
N VAL A 26 -6.58 4.64 -29.75
CA VAL A 26 -7.48 4.62 -28.59
C VAL A 26 -6.91 3.74 -27.47
N LEU A 27 -6.39 2.55 -27.79
CA LEU A 27 -5.74 1.67 -26.82
C LEU A 27 -4.49 2.32 -26.20
N ALA A 28 -3.67 3.01 -27.01
CA ALA A 28 -2.49 3.71 -26.51
C ALA A 28 -2.86 4.89 -25.59
N ALA A 29 -3.91 5.63 -25.92
CA ALA A 29 -4.41 6.72 -25.08
C ALA A 29 -4.92 6.24 -23.71
N LEU A 30 -5.57 5.07 -23.66
CA LEU A 30 -6.03 4.47 -22.40
C LEU A 30 -4.87 4.06 -21.48
N VAL A 31 -3.72 3.66 -22.04
CA VAL A 31 -2.53 3.28 -21.27
C VAL A 31 -1.79 4.51 -20.71
N ALA A 32 -1.87 5.67 -21.38
CA ALA A 32 -1.14 6.87 -21.01
C ALA A 32 -1.56 7.51 -19.67
N CYS A 33 -2.72 7.14 -19.10
CA CYS A 33 -3.21 7.70 -17.83
C CYS A 33 -2.73 6.93 -16.59
N ALA A 34 -1.95 5.85 -16.75
CA ALA A 34 -1.56 4.97 -15.64
C ALA A 34 -0.27 5.41 -14.89
N SER A 35 0.12 6.68 -14.94
CA SER A 35 1.30 7.17 -14.21
C SER A 35 0.98 7.40 -12.73
N ALA A 36 0.89 6.34 -11.94
CA ALA A 36 0.88 6.42 -10.48
C ALA A 36 2.31 6.66 -9.99
N ALA A 37 2.68 7.93 -9.82
CA ALA A 37 3.99 8.34 -9.30
C ALA A 37 4.31 7.68 -7.94
N CYS A 38 3.30 7.53 -7.08
CA CYS A 38 3.44 6.83 -5.81
C CYS A 38 2.83 5.41 -5.82
N PRO A 39 3.45 4.44 -5.12
CA PRO A 39 2.91 3.10 -4.93
C PRO A 39 1.48 3.15 -4.40
N ASN A 40 0.55 2.47 -5.09
CA ASN A 40 -0.88 2.43 -4.76
C ASN A 40 -1.52 3.80 -4.46
N GLN A 41 -0.97 4.90 -5.00
CA GLN A 41 -1.40 6.26 -4.67
C GLN A 41 -1.43 6.53 -3.15
N CYS A 42 -0.42 6.03 -2.44
CA CYS A 42 -0.34 6.08 -0.97
C CYS A 42 -1.58 5.50 -0.28
N SER A 43 -2.25 4.54 -0.92
CA SER A 43 -3.46 3.84 -0.46
C SER A 43 -4.59 4.78 -0.02
N GLY A 44 -4.60 6.04 -0.50
CA GLY A 44 -5.51 7.07 -0.01
C GLY A 44 -5.26 7.53 1.45
N HIS A 45 -4.16 7.08 2.05
CA HIS A 45 -3.77 7.33 3.44
C HIS A 45 -2.49 8.15 3.56
N GLY A 46 -2.11 8.87 2.50
CA GLY A 46 -0.98 9.79 2.52
C GLY A 46 -0.99 10.80 1.38
N ARG A 47 0.04 11.64 1.35
CA ARG A 47 0.32 12.56 0.25
C ARG A 47 1.54 12.06 -0.52
N CYS A 48 1.44 12.06 -1.84
CA CYS A 48 2.54 11.71 -2.73
C CYS A 48 3.51 12.89 -2.88
N GLY A 49 4.79 12.67 -2.56
CA GLY A 49 5.87 13.64 -2.78
C GLY A 49 6.33 13.70 -4.24
N SER A 50 7.24 14.63 -4.54
CA SER A 50 7.88 14.75 -5.86
C SER A 50 9.00 13.73 -6.09
N ASP A 51 9.41 13.04 -5.04
CA ASP A 51 10.42 12.00 -4.97
C ASP A 51 9.82 10.58 -5.00
N ASP A 52 8.53 10.47 -5.35
CA ASP A 52 7.75 9.22 -5.35
C ASP A 52 7.65 8.55 -3.96
N VAL A 53 7.88 9.31 -2.90
CA VAL A 53 7.76 8.86 -1.51
C VAL A 53 6.42 9.31 -0.91
N CYS A 54 5.73 8.37 -0.27
CA CYS A 54 4.48 8.67 0.43
C CYS A 54 4.75 9.26 1.82
N SER A 55 4.18 10.44 2.07
CA SER A 55 4.07 11.00 3.42
C SER A 55 2.74 10.58 4.04
N CYS A 56 2.78 9.58 4.93
CA CYS A 56 1.58 8.99 5.51
C CYS A 56 0.84 9.91 6.49
N PHE A 57 -0.48 9.78 6.54
CA PHE A 57 -1.32 10.44 7.55
C PHE A 57 -1.16 9.77 8.92
N TYR A 58 -1.63 10.45 9.97
CA TYR A 58 -1.57 9.94 11.33
C TYR A 58 -2.18 8.53 11.44
N ARG A 59 -1.44 7.62 12.09
CA ARG A 59 -1.75 6.18 12.27
C ARG A 59 -1.66 5.30 11.02
N TRP A 60 -0.96 5.75 9.98
CA TRP A 60 -0.63 4.94 8.79
C TRP A 60 0.88 4.91 8.57
N THR A 61 1.36 3.80 8.00
CA THR A 61 2.78 3.53 7.77
C THR A 61 2.96 2.60 6.57
N GLY A 62 4.21 2.30 6.22
CA GLY A 62 4.58 1.55 5.03
C GLY A 62 4.94 2.46 3.85
N ASN A 63 5.42 1.86 2.77
CA ASN A 63 5.84 2.57 1.56
C ASN A 63 4.67 3.23 0.80
N ASP A 64 3.48 2.66 0.93
CA ASP A 64 2.25 3.10 0.29
C ASP A 64 1.18 3.50 1.31
N CYS A 65 1.55 3.69 2.58
CA CYS A 65 0.64 4.00 3.67
C CYS A 65 -0.54 3.02 3.82
N GLY A 66 -0.44 1.80 3.28
CA GLY A 66 -1.50 0.79 3.34
C GLY A 66 -1.59 0.08 4.69
N GLN A 67 -0.62 0.28 5.59
CA GLN A 67 -0.53 -0.41 6.86
C GLN A 67 -0.85 0.52 8.03
N ARG A 68 -1.53 0.01 9.06
CA ARG A 68 -1.74 0.75 10.29
C ARG A 68 -0.47 0.81 11.13
N LEU A 69 -0.26 1.99 11.72
CA LEU A 69 0.70 2.14 12.81
C LEU A 69 0.11 1.52 14.07
N CYS A 70 0.81 0.55 14.66
CA CYS A 70 0.40 -0.05 15.92
C CYS A 70 0.77 0.82 17.11
N LYS A 71 0.19 0.48 18.25
CA LYS A 71 0.50 1.14 19.51
C LYS A 71 1.92 0.78 19.95
N GLU A 72 2.58 1.77 20.52
CA GLU A 72 3.89 1.64 21.15
C GLU A 72 3.74 1.71 22.66
N GLY A 73 4.64 1.00 23.34
CA GLY A 73 4.78 1.01 24.79
C GLY A 73 6.24 0.84 25.15
N LEU A 74 6.57 0.98 26.44
CA LEU A 74 7.92 0.66 26.92
C LEU A 74 8.21 -0.81 26.62
N ALA A 75 9.33 -1.08 25.96
CA ALA A 75 9.76 -2.44 25.65
C ALA A 75 10.08 -3.19 26.94
N TRP A 76 9.69 -4.47 27.00
CA TRP A 76 10.11 -5.35 28.10
C TRP A 76 11.60 -5.66 28.07
N VAL A 77 12.15 -5.70 26.86
CA VAL A 77 13.57 -5.88 26.53
C VAL A 77 13.77 -5.27 25.16
N ASP A 78 14.79 -4.44 24.99
CA ASP A 78 15.18 -3.88 23.70
C ASP A 78 16.61 -4.22 23.28
N GLY A 79 17.28 -5.08 24.06
CA GLY A 79 18.62 -5.58 23.74
C GLY A 79 19.73 -4.55 23.81
N SER A 80 19.47 -3.34 24.35
CA SER A 80 20.49 -2.31 24.55
C SER A 80 20.89 -2.19 26.03
N ASP A 81 22.20 -2.12 26.30
CA ASP A 81 22.72 -1.95 27.67
C ASP A 81 22.51 -0.52 28.20
N ALA A 82 22.25 0.45 27.31
CA ALA A 82 22.15 1.86 27.64
C ALA A 82 20.74 2.30 28.06
N ASN A 83 19.70 1.66 27.51
CA ASN A 83 18.32 1.88 27.91
C ASN A 83 17.54 0.59 27.61
N PRO A 84 17.29 -0.30 28.58
CA PRO A 84 16.65 -1.61 28.35
C PRO A 84 15.16 -1.55 27.98
N HIS A 85 14.55 -0.37 28.11
CA HIS A 85 13.10 -0.13 28.05
C HIS A 85 12.77 1.08 27.16
N SER A 86 13.33 1.13 25.95
CA SER A 86 12.93 2.08 24.92
C SER A 86 11.50 1.84 24.41
N TRP A 87 10.91 2.83 23.77
CA TRP A 87 9.58 2.70 23.16
C TRP A 87 9.64 1.75 21.97
N ALA A 88 8.77 0.75 21.96
CA ALA A 88 8.70 -0.24 20.89
C ALA A 88 7.26 -0.58 20.55
N GLU A 89 7.04 -0.94 19.28
CA GLU A 89 5.78 -1.44 18.80
C GLU A 89 5.38 -2.71 19.56
N CYS A 90 4.15 -2.71 20.10
CA CYS A 90 3.64 -3.78 20.94
C CYS A 90 4.61 -4.19 22.07
N SER A 91 5.40 -3.24 22.61
CA SER A 91 6.37 -3.45 23.69
C SER A 91 7.34 -4.62 23.49
N ASN A 92 7.60 -5.01 22.23
CA ASN A 92 8.33 -6.24 21.87
C ASN A 92 7.75 -7.53 22.48
N LYS A 93 6.45 -7.53 22.81
CA LYS A 93 5.70 -8.65 23.41
C LYS A 93 4.34 -8.89 22.76
N GLY A 94 4.18 -8.49 21.51
CA GLY A 94 3.03 -8.84 20.70
C GLY A 94 3.34 -8.76 19.22
N ILE A 95 2.38 -9.23 18.42
CA ILE A 95 2.38 -9.08 16.96
C ILE A 95 1.41 -7.96 16.60
N CYS A 96 1.88 -6.99 15.83
CA CYS A 96 1.04 -5.92 15.32
C CYS A 96 0.11 -6.45 14.21
N ASP A 97 -1.20 -6.31 14.38
CA ASP A 97 -2.16 -6.44 13.29
C ASP A 97 -2.20 -5.13 12.49
N ARG A 98 -1.67 -5.19 11.26
CA ARG A 98 -1.53 -4.02 10.38
C ARG A 98 -2.84 -3.55 9.77
N ASP A 99 -3.92 -4.32 9.85
CA ASP A 99 -5.23 -3.90 9.32
C ASP A 99 -5.98 -3.06 10.37
N SER A 100 -5.94 -3.48 11.64
CA SER A 100 -6.60 -2.78 12.75
C SER A 100 -5.71 -1.74 13.44
N GLY A 101 -4.39 -1.95 13.47
CA GLY A 101 -3.44 -1.19 14.29
C GLY A 101 -3.42 -1.63 15.77
N GLU A 102 -4.00 -2.79 16.08
CA GLU A 102 -4.05 -3.35 17.42
C GLU A 102 -2.96 -4.42 17.63
N CYS A 103 -2.46 -4.52 18.87
CA CYS A 103 -1.43 -5.48 19.22
C CYS A 103 -2.06 -6.80 19.69
N GLN A 104 -1.63 -7.92 19.10
CA GLN A 104 -1.94 -9.26 19.58
C GLN A 104 -0.84 -9.70 20.55
N CYS A 105 -1.13 -9.60 21.85
CA CYS A 105 -0.14 -9.87 22.89
C CYS A 105 0.22 -11.35 23.01
N PHE A 106 1.48 -11.61 23.33
CA PHE A 106 1.95 -12.95 23.68
C PHE A 106 1.41 -13.38 25.04
N PRO A 107 1.41 -14.70 25.35
CA PRO A 107 0.95 -15.18 26.65
C PRO A 107 1.65 -14.50 27.82
N GLN A 108 0.88 -14.20 28.87
CA GLN A 108 1.32 -13.45 30.07
C GLN A 108 1.54 -11.95 29.87
N TYR A 109 1.22 -11.40 28.70
CA TYR A 109 1.25 -9.96 28.44
C TYR A 109 -0.14 -9.45 28.09
N ASP A 110 -0.43 -8.22 28.51
CA ASP A 110 -1.68 -7.52 28.31
C ASP A 110 -1.43 -6.00 28.20
N GLY A 111 -2.46 -5.24 27.86
CA GLY A 111 -2.38 -3.81 27.56
C GLY A 111 -2.50 -3.53 26.08
N ALA A 112 -2.72 -2.26 25.76
CA ALA A 112 -3.01 -1.86 24.39
C ALA A 112 -1.78 -2.00 23.47
N ALA A 113 -0.58 -1.96 24.06
CA ALA A 113 0.69 -2.24 23.42
C ALA A 113 1.41 -3.44 24.08
N CYS A 114 0.72 -4.31 24.81
CA CYS A 114 1.33 -5.45 25.52
C CYS A 114 2.39 -5.04 26.55
N GLU A 115 2.27 -3.84 27.10
CA GLU A 115 3.21 -3.21 28.02
C GLU A 115 3.04 -3.67 29.48
N ARG A 116 2.00 -4.45 29.79
CA ARG A 116 1.71 -4.97 31.13
C ARG A 116 1.76 -6.49 31.16
N SER A 117 2.09 -7.05 32.33
CA SER A 117 1.95 -8.48 32.55
C SER A 117 0.50 -8.81 32.88
N VAL A 118 0.02 -9.97 32.42
CA VAL A 118 -1.26 -10.51 32.89
C VAL A 118 -1.17 -10.73 34.40
N CYS A 119 -2.14 -10.19 35.15
CA CYS A 119 -2.29 -10.54 36.55
C CYS A 119 -2.89 -11.94 36.67
N PRO A 120 -2.27 -12.85 37.46
CA PRO A 120 -2.98 -14.05 37.92
C PRO A 120 -4.29 -13.64 38.61
N ASN A 121 -5.37 -14.37 38.31
CA ASN A 121 -6.72 -14.11 38.83
C ASN A 121 -7.25 -12.67 38.61
N ASP A 122 -6.84 -11.97 37.55
CA ASP A 122 -7.29 -10.59 37.29
C ASP A 122 -7.03 -9.62 38.46
N CYS A 123 -5.90 -9.85 39.14
CA CYS A 123 -5.48 -9.16 40.36
C CYS A 123 -6.47 -9.28 41.54
N SER A 124 -7.18 -10.42 41.65
CA SER A 124 -8.13 -10.76 42.75
C SER A 124 -7.74 -11.96 43.61
#